data_AF-A0A356AU51-F1
#
_entry.id   AF-A0A356AU51-F1
#
_cell.length_a   1.000
_cell.length_b   1.000
_cell.length_c   1.000
_cell.angle_alpha   90.00
_cell.angle_beta   90.00
_cell.angle_gamma   90.00
#
_symmetry.space_group_name_H-M   'P 1'
#
loop_
_entity.id
_entity.type
_entity.pdbx_description
1 polymer ?
#
loop_
_entity_poly.entity_id
_entity_poly.type
_entity_poly.pdbx_seq_one_letter_code
_entity_poly.pdbx_strand_id
1 'polypeptide(L)'
;MILAVCLNPCLDRIVFVPQLKVNTLNRGQRRLVSAGGKGVNVAKVISALDEPVRIIGFFAGSAGRFIVDDLEKRRVRTQPIWIEGQETRTTTNILDMATGKETEITEPGPEIGQEQLELFLKMYRETVRKAI
;
A
#
# COMPACT_ATOMS: atom_id res chain seq x y z
N MET A 1 -15.61 -3.17 -15.16
CA MET A 1 -15.05 -3.30 -13.78
C MET A 1 -13.59 -3.71 -13.90
N ILE A 2 -12.66 -2.91 -13.36
CA ILE A 2 -11.22 -3.17 -13.45
C ILE A 2 -10.74 -3.90 -12.19
N LEU A 3 -9.88 -4.91 -12.37
CA LEU A 3 -9.21 -5.62 -11.28
C LEU A 3 -7.75 -5.18 -11.19
N ALA A 4 -7.39 -4.55 -10.08
CA ALA A 4 -6.01 -4.30 -9.70
C ALA A 4 -5.50 -5.42 -8.79
N VAL A 5 -4.21 -5.76 -8.93
CA VAL A 5 -3.54 -6.72 -8.05
C VAL A 5 -2.34 -6.02 -7.42
N CYS A 6 -2.23 -6.09 -6.09
CA CYS A 6 -1.08 -5.57 -5.36
C CYS A 6 -0.63 -6.58 -4.31
N LEU A 7 0.37 -7.39 -4.66
CA LEU A 7 0.86 -8.46 -3.79
C LEU A 7 1.71 -7.97 -2.61
N ASN A 8 2.25 -6.75 -2.70
CA ASN A 8 3.07 -6.17 -1.64
C ASN A 8 2.69 -4.71 -1.38
N PRO A 9 1.44 -4.45 -0.92
CA PRO A 9 0.99 -3.10 -0.56
C PRO A 9 1.84 -2.57 0.60
N CYS A 10 1.82 -1.26 0.81
CA CYS A 10 2.54 -0.64 1.91
C CYS A 10 1.78 0.50 2.56
N LEU A 11 2.13 0.77 3.82
CA LEU A 11 1.84 2.06 4.43
C LEU A 11 2.87 3.05 3.88
N ASP A 12 2.44 3.93 2.99
CA ASP A 12 3.32 4.92 2.38
C ASP A 12 3.38 6.15 3.28
N ARG A 13 4.59 6.52 3.70
CA ARG A 13 4.83 7.60 4.65
C ARG A 13 5.84 8.58 4.06
N ILE A 14 5.44 9.83 3.91
CA ILE A 14 6.36 10.92 3.56
C ILE A 14 6.65 11.73 4.82
N VAL A 15 7.93 11.91 5.15
CA VAL A 15 8.39 12.77 6.25
C VAL A 15 9.19 13.92 5.67
N PHE A 16 8.79 15.15 5.99
CA PHE A 16 9.46 16.35 5.52
C PHE A 16 10.47 16.80 6.57
N VAL A 17 11.74 16.92 6.17
CA VAL A 17 12.82 17.40 7.04
C VAL A 17 13.42 18.69 6.47
N PRO A 18 13.85 19.64 7.31
CA PRO A 18 14.47 20.88 6.83
C PRO A 18 15.71 20.61 5.96
N GLN A 19 16.56 19.70 6.44
CA GLN A 19 17.75 19.23 5.76
C GLN A 19 18.08 17.85 6.32
N LEU A 20 18.26 16.84 5.46
CA LEU A 20 18.62 15.50 5.86
C LEU A 20 20.11 15.44 6.21
N LYS A 21 20.42 14.99 7.43
CA LYS A 21 21.79 14.87 7.94
C LYS A 21 22.07 13.47 8.46
N VAL A 22 23.00 12.77 7.81
CA VAL A 22 23.45 11.43 8.23
C VAL A 22 24.09 11.49 9.62
N ASN A 23 23.90 10.43 10.41
CA ASN A 23 24.46 10.29 11.77
C ASN A 23 24.03 11.39 12.76
N THR A 24 22.85 11.97 12.56
CA THR A 24 22.29 12.98 13.47
C THR A 24 20.78 12.76 13.67
N LEU A 25 20.21 13.39 14.70
CA LEU A 25 18.77 13.43 14.89
C LEU A 25 18.12 14.34 13.84
N ASN A 26 17.28 13.76 12.99
CA ASN A 26 16.46 14.49 12.05
C ASN A 26 15.03 14.59 12.61
N ARG A 27 14.55 15.82 12.88
CA ARG A 27 13.18 16.05 13.35
C ARG A 27 12.29 16.42 12.16
N GLY A 28 11.29 15.58 11.87
CA GLY A 28 10.30 15.85 10.84
C GLY A 28 9.40 17.03 11.21
N GLN A 29 9.12 17.91 10.25
CA GLN A 29 8.21 19.05 10.43
C GLN A 29 6.77 18.73 10.03
N ARG A 30 6.61 17.82 9.07
CA ARG A 30 5.32 17.37 8.57
C ARG A 30 5.42 15.89 8.20
N ARG A 31 4.29 15.19 8.27
CA ARG A 31 4.15 13.85 7.71
C ARG A 31 2.88 13.72 6.88
N LEU A 32 2.95 12.90 5.83
CA LEU A 32 1.80 12.41 5.08
C LEU A 32 1.80 10.88 5.16
N VAL A 33 0.61 10.29 5.20
CA VAL A 33 0.43 8.84 5.22
C VAL A 33 -0.71 8.46 4.29
N SER A 34 -0.51 7.45 3.45
CA SER A 34 -1.53 6.93 2.53
C SER A 34 -1.31 5.44 2.26
N ALA A 35 -2.33 4.77 1.73
CA ALA A 35 -2.19 3.48 1.10
C ALA A 35 -1.22 3.56 -0.09
N GLY A 36 -0.19 2.70 -0.10
CA GLY A 36 0.83 2.63 -1.15
C GLY A 36 1.03 1.24 -1.75
N GLY A 37 1.92 1.20 -2.73
CA GLY A 37 2.16 0.04 -3.61
C GLY A 37 1.68 0.33 -5.04
N LYS A 38 2.36 -0.22 -6.04
CA LYS A 38 2.07 0.11 -7.45
C LYS A 38 0.63 -0.19 -7.85
N GLY A 39 0.11 -1.38 -7.52
CA GLY A 39 -1.28 -1.75 -7.80
C GLY A 39 -2.30 -0.91 -7.01
N VAL A 40 -1.94 -0.50 -5.79
CA VAL A 40 -2.72 0.44 -4.96
C VAL A 40 -2.79 1.82 -5.63
N ASN A 41 -1.66 2.34 -6.12
CA ASN A 41 -1.62 3.63 -6.82
C ASN A 41 -2.45 3.61 -8.11
N VAL A 42 -2.36 2.53 -8.88
CA VAL A 42 -3.21 2.32 -10.07
C VAL A 42 -4.68 2.32 -9.68
N ALA A 43 -5.08 1.59 -8.63
CA ALA A 43 -6.46 1.55 -8.18
C ALA A 43 -6.98 2.93 -7.71
N LYS A 44 -6.15 3.69 -6.97
CA LYS A 44 -6.51 5.07 -6.57
C LYS A 44 -6.78 5.98 -7.77
N VAL A 45 -5.94 5.89 -8.81
CA VAL A 45 -6.12 6.70 -10.03
C VAL A 45 -7.38 6.30 -10.77
N ILE A 46 -7.60 4.99 -10.99
CA ILE A 46 -8.82 4.51 -11.66
C ILE A 46 -10.07 5.00 -10.92
N SER A 47 -10.10 4.89 -9.59
CA SER A 47 -11.26 5.34 -8.84
C SER A 47 -11.43 6.86 -8.85
N ALA A 48 -10.34 7.63 -8.93
CA ALA A 48 -10.40 9.09 -9.07
C ALA A 48 -10.90 9.55 -10.45
N LEU A 49 -10.84 8.67 -11.45
CA LEU A 49 -11.45 8.85 -12.77
C LEU A 49 -12.91 8.34 -12.81
N ASP A 50 -13.52 8.11 -11.64
CA ASP A 50 -14.90 7.59 -11.46
C ASP A 50 -15.16 6.21 -12.08
N GLU A 51 -14.10 5.43 -12.37
CA GLU A 51 -14.22 4.08 -12.92
C GLU A 51 -14.28 3.01 -11.80
N PRO A 52 -15.19 2.01 -11.89
CA PRO A 52 -15.28 0.96 -10.90
C PRO A 52 -14.03 0.07 -10.86
N VAL A 53 -13.32 0.11 -9.73
CA VAL A 53 -12.12 -0.69 -9.49
C VAL A 53 -12.23 -1.53 -8.24
N ARG A 54 -11.67 -2.74 -8.35
CA ARG A 54 -11.47 -3.66 -7.24
C ARG A 54 -10.00 -3.98 -7.12
N ILE A 55 -9.49 -4.11 -5.89
CA ILE A 55 -8.11 -4.52 -5.63
C ILE A 55 -8.05 -5.76 -4.75
N ILE A 56 -7.15 -6.68 -5.09
CA ILE A 56 -6.84 -7.87 -4.28
C ILE A 56 -5.36 -7.87 -3.91
N GLY A 57 -5.03 -8.34 -2.71
CA GLY A 57 -3.65 -8.32 -2.21
C GLY A 57 -3.53 -8.93 -0.82
N PHE A 58 -2.29 -9.00 -0.34
CA PHE A 58 -1.96 -9.49 1.00
C PHE A 58 -1.82 -8.32 1.97
N PHE A 59 -2.51 -8.40 3.10
CA PHE A 59 -2.54 -7.35 4.12
C PHE A 59 -2.30 -7.99 5.49
N ALA A 60 -1.68 -7.27 6.40
CA ALA A 60 -1.35 -7.79 7.72
C ALA A 60 -1.38 -6.65 8.74
N GLY A 61 -1.68 -6.98 9.98
CA GLY A 61 -1.59 -6.05 11.11
C GLY A 61 -2.36 -4.74 10.97
N SER A 62 -1.88 -3.73 11.69
CA SER A 62 -2.49 -2.41 11.79
C SER A 62 -2.29 -1.57 10.54
N ALA A 63 -1.14 -1.72 9.87
CA ALA A 63 -0.83 -1.04 8.62
C ALA A 63 -1.73 -1.54 7.50
N GLY A 64 -1.96 -2.85 7.41
CA GLY A 64 -2.89 -3.46 6.47
C GLY A 64 -4.31 -2.93 6.63
N ARG A 65 -4.80 -2.83 7.88
CA ARG A 65 -6.13 -2.25 8.17
C ARG A 65 -6.23 -0.78 7.74
N PHE A 66 -5.22 0.03 8.05
CA PHE A 66 -5.18 1.42 7.59
C PHE A 66 -5.27 1.52 6.06
N ILE A 67 -4.54 0.65 5.33
CA ILE A 67 -4.54 0.65 3.86
C ILE A 67 -5.94 0.32 3.32
N VAL A 68 -6.59 -0.70 3.88
CA VAL A 68 -7.96 -1.07 3.49
C VAL A 68 -8.92 0.10 3.72
N ASP A 69 -8.86 0.74 4.89
CA ASP A 69 -9.72 1.88 5.22
C ASP A 69 -9.47 3.11 4.32
N ASP A 70 -8.21 3.43 4.00
CA ASP A 70 -7.86 4.54 3.09
C ASP A 70 -8.35 4.27 1.66
N LEU A 71 -8.29 3.01 1.20
CA LEU A 71 -8.80 2.60 -0.10
C LEU A 71 -10.33 2.68 -0.18
N GLU A 72 -11.03 2.23 0.85
CA GLU A 72 -12.50 2.29 0.91
C GLU A 72 -13.02 3.72 0.91
N LYS A 73 -12.38 4.63 1.66
CA LYS A 73 -12.67 6.08 1.62
C LYS A 73 -12.52 6.68 0.22
N ARG A 74 -11.69 6.06 -0.62
CA ARG A 74 -11.44 6.45 -2.02
C ARG A 74 -12.30 5.68 -3.01
N ARG A 75 -13.34 4.97 -2.56
CA ARG A 75 -14.25 4.16 -3.40
C ARG A 75 -13.57 2.99 -4.14
N VAL A 76 -12.38 2.59 -3.71
CA VAL A 76 -11.72 1.38 -4.19
C VAL A 76 -12.25 0.18 -3.40
N ARG A 77 -12.88 -0.78 -4.09
CA ARG A 77 -13.38 -1.99 -3.43
C ARG A 77 -12.21 -2.93 -3.14
N THR A 78 -11.90 -3.16 -1.87
CA THR A 78 -10.76 -3.99 -1.47
C THR A 78 -11.20 -5.41 -1.13
N GLN A 79 -10.42 -6.39 -1.56
CA GLN A 79 -10.55 -7.80 -1.19
C GLN A 79 -9.26 -8.25 -0.50
N PRO A 80 -9.17 -8.02 0.83
CA PRO A 80 -7.96 -8.32 1.56
C PRO A 80 -7.81 -9.82 1.83
N ILE A 81 -6.58 -10.31 1.69
CA ILE A 81 -6.16 -11.62 2.22
C ILE A 81 -5.26 -11.33 3.40
N TRP A 82 -5.73 -11.70 4.59
CA TRP A 82 -5.05 -11.38 5.85
C TRP A 82 -3.93 -12.37 6.15
N ILE A 83 -2.76 -11.83 6.48
CA ILE A 83 -1.63 -12.59 7.02
C ILE A 83 -1.59 -12.36 8.53
N GLU A 84 -1.88 -13.42 9.29
CA GLU A 84 -1.94 -13.36 10.76
C GLU A 84 -0.56 -13.27 11.40
N GLY A 85 -0.46 -12.56 12.52
CA GLY A 85 0.78 -12.43 13.30
C GLY A 85 1.90 -11.61 12.66
N GLN A 86 1.66 -10.99 11.50
CA GLN A 86 2.62 -10.15 10.78
C GLN A 86 2.08 -8.73 10.57
N GLU A 87 2.88 -7.87 9.94
CA GLU A 87 2.53 -6.46 9.65
C GLU A 87 2.78 -6.14 8.18
N THR A 88 1.91 -5.33 7.56
CA THR A 88 2.17 -4.84 6.20
C THR A 88 3.31 -3.83 6.24
N ARG A 89 4.27 -3.95 5.31
CA ARG A 89 5.47 -3.09 5.27
C ARG A 89 5.15 -1.60 5.23
N THR A 90 6.04 -0.80 5.79
CA THR A 90 6.06 0.65 5.59
C THR A 90 7.08 1.01 4.51
N THR A 91 6.74 1.98 3.67
CA THR A 91 7.71 2.71 2.83
C THR A 91 7.81 4.12 3.38
N THR A 92 9.02 4.53 3.76
CA THR A 92 9.28 5.86 4.30
C THR A 92 10.10 6.68 3.32
N ASN A 93 9.49 7.75 2.83
CA ASN A 93 10.12 8.71 1.95
C ASN A 93 10.50 9.95 2.77
N ILE A 94 11.79 10.23 2.83
CA ILE A 94 12.32 11.42 3.49
C ILE A 94 12.51 12.49 2.42
N LEU A 95 11.70 13.54 2.48
CA LEU A 95 11.84 14.70 1.60
C LEU A 95 12.69 15.76 2.29
N ASP A 96 13.89 15.98 1.76
CA ASP A 96 14.78 17.05 2.18
C ASP A 96 14.35 18.36 1.52
N MET A 97 13.82 19.28 2.32
CA MET A 97 13.27 20.54 1.81
C MET A 97 14.34 21.55 1.37
N ALA A 98 15.57 21.45 1.89
CA ALA A 98 16.67 22.33 1.48
C ALA A 98 17.17 21.97 0.07
N THR A 99 17.10 20.70 -0.31
CA THR A 99 17.61 20.21 -1.60
C THR A 99 16.52 19.82 -2.60
N GLY A 100 15.28 19.63 -2.14
CA GLY A 100 14.19 19.06 -2.92
C GLY A 100 14.37 17.57 -3.26
N LYS A 101 15.37 16.91 -2.67
CA LYS A 101 15.69 15.50 -2.94
C LYS A 101 14.89 14.58 -2.02
N GLU A 102 14.65 13.38 -2.52
CA GLU A 102 13.96 12.31 -1.81
C GLU A 102 14.95 11.18 -1.51
N THR A 103 14.81 10.60 -0.32
CA THR A 103 15.46 9.34 0.06
C THR A 103 14.39 8.37 0.53
N GLU A 104 14.30 7.22 -0.12
CA GLU A 104 13.31 6.18 0.16
C GLU A 104 13.92 5.06 0.99
N ILE A 105 13.19 4.61 2.01
CA ILE A 105 13.50 3.44 2.83
C ILE A 105 12.28 2.52 2.78
N THR A 106 12.45 1.35 2.18
CA THR A 106 11.40 0.35 2.03
C THR A 106 11.70 -0.87 2.88
N GLU A 107 10.78 -1.21 3.78
CA GLU A 107 10.81 -2.45 4.56
C GLU A 107 10.45 -3.67 3.69
N PRO A 108 10.87 -4.89 4.07
CA PRO A 108 10.33 -6.11 3.48
C PRO A 108 8.85 -6.30 3.83
N GLY A 109 8.10 -6.93 2.92
CA GLY A 109 6.70 -7.33 3.15
C GLY A 109 6.58 -8.56 4.05
N PRO A 110 5.34 -8.93 4.46
CA PRO A 110 5.10 -10.15 5.19
C PRO A 110 5.43 -11.39 4.35
N GLU A 111 5.81 -12.48 5.01
CA GLU A 111 5.98 -13.78 4.39
C GLU A 111 4.61 -14.39 4.06
N ILE A 112 4.46 -14.86 2.82
CA ILE A 112 3.20 -15.41 2.31
C ILE A 112 3.24 -16.93 2.40
N GLY A 113 2.37 -17.49 3.24
CA GLY A 113 2.18 -18.92 3.37
C GLY A 113 1.42 -19.55 2.19
N GLN A 114 1.52 -20.88 2.07
CA GLN A 114 0.86 -21.64 1.01
C GLN A 114 -0.67 -21.47 1.03
N GLU A 115 -1.28 -21.46 2.21
CA GLU A 115 -2.74 -21.28 2.38
C GLU A 115 -3.21 -19.93 1.81
N GLN A 116 -2.50 -18.84 2.13
CA GLN A 116 -2.86 -17.51 1.65
C GLN A 116 -2.62 -17.37 0.14
N LEU A 117 -1.58 -18.03 -0.39
CA LEU A 117 -1.36 -18.10 -1.83
C LEU A 117 -2.48 -18.84 -2.56
N GLU A 118 -2.95 -19.97 -2.02
CA GLU A 118 -4.06 -20.73 -2.59
C GLU A 118 -5.37 -19.94 -2.54
N LEU A 119 -5.63 -19.26 -1.42
CA LEU A 119 -6.77 -18.36 -1.28
C LEU A 119 -6.72 -17.22 -2.31
N PHE A 120 -5.54 -16.61 -2.52
CA PHE A 120 -5.32 -15.61 -3.56
C PHE A 120 -5.68 -16.15 -4.94
N LEU A 121 -5.14 -17.31 -5.32
CA LEU A 121 -5.39 -17.90 -6.64
C LEU A 121 -6.88 -18.20 -6.84
N LYS A 122 -7.58 -18.68 -5.80
CA LYS A 122 -9.02 -18.90 -5.83
C LYS A 122 -9.78 -17.59 -6.07
N MET A 123 -9.54 -16.57 -5.24
CA MET A 123 -10.21 -15.27 -5.34
C MET A 123 -9.94 -14.56 -6.67
N TYR A 124 -8.71 -14.64 -7.16
CA TYR A 124 -8.31 -14.10 -8.46
C TYR A 124 -9.10 -14.75 -9.60
N ARG A 125 -9.11 -16.09 -9.66
CA ARG A 125 -9.83 -16.83 -10.71
C ARG A 125 -11.34 -16.55 -10.69
N GLU A 126 -11.94 -16.52 -9.50
CA GLU A 126 -13.37 -16.20 -9.34
C GLU A 126 -13.69 -14.77 -9.78
N THR A 127 -12.80 -13.81 -9.51
CA THR A 127 -13.03 -12.40 -9.86
C THR A 127 -12.87 -12.16 -11.35
N VAL A 128 -11.85 -12.75 -11.98
CA VAL A 128 -11.63 -12.64 -13.44
C VAL A 128 -12.78 -13.29 -14.21
N ARG A 129 -13.28 -14.45 -13.78
CA ARG A 129 -14.44 -15.11 -14.43
C ARG A 129 -15.72 -14.28 -14.40
N LYS A 130 -15.90 -13.42 -13.40
CA LYS A 130 -17.07 -12.53 -13.27
C LYS A 130 -16.93 -11.23 -14.09
N ALA A 131 -15.75 -10.97 -14.63
CA ALA A 131 -15.45 -9.78 -15.42
C ALA A 131 -15.55 -10.03 -16.94
N ILE A 132 -15.63 -11.31 -17.35
CA ILE A 132 -15.94 -11.78 -18.71
C ILE A 132 -17.43 -12.08 -18.75
#